data_AF-A0A841N4Z2-F1
#
_entry.id   AF-A0A841N4Z2-F1
#
_cell.length_a   1.000
_cell.length_b   1.000
_cell.length_c   1.000
_cell.angle_alpha   90.00
_cell.angle_beta   90.00
_cell.angle_gamma   90.00
#
_symmetry.space_group_name_H-M   'P 1'
#
loop_
_entity.id
_entity.type
_entity.pdbx_description
1 polymer ?
#
loop_
_entity_poly.entity_id
_entity_poly.type
_entity_poly.pdbx_seq_one_letter_code
_entity_poly.pdbx_strand_id
1 'polypeptide(L)'
;MKNIQLLGLILVVIGSFLPLVHVPVIGNWNYWKLDHYLAIVCWILAACAVFGIVNGNGKVVRFFGVLLILLFVFTLVAVKMQSLDYFSFLPFKSWREAFAGVVKLKWGWIVEFLGAFLMIFASGSKKVNKRTQI
;
A
#
# COMPACT_ATOMS: atom_id res chain seq x y z
N MET A 1 -3.64 18.22 9.54
CA MET A 1 -5.11 18.19 9.32
C MET A 1 -5.62 16.77 9.58
N LYS A 2 -6.20 16.48 10.76
CA LYS A 2 -6.56 15.10 11.16
C LYS A 2 -7.46 14.39 10.14
N ASN A 3 -8.43 15.11 9.55
CA ASN A 3 -9.39 14.54 8.61
C ASN A 3 -8.72 13.97 7.34
N ILE A 4 -7.69 14.65 6.82
CA ILE A 4 -6.98 14.21 5.61
C ILE A 4 -6.09 12.98 5.91
N GLN A 5 -5.51 12.92 7.12
CA GLN A 5 -4.75 11.74 7.55
C GLN A 5 -5.67 10.53 7.72
N LEU A 6 -6.87 10.73 8.26
CA LEU A 6 -7.89 9.68 8.37
C LEU A 6 -8.35 9.21 6.98
N LEU A 7 -8.54 10.15 6.04
CA LEU A 7 -8.92 9.85 4.66
C LEU A 7 -7.83 9.03 3.95
N GLY A 8 -6.55 9.40 4.13
CA GLY A 8 -5.42 8.62 3.63
C GLY A 8 -5.39 7.19 4.20
N LEU A 9 -5.69 7.04 5.49
CA LEU A 9 -5.76 5.72 6.13
C LEU A 9 -6.91 4.87 5.60
N ILE A 10 -8.10 5.47 5.42
CA ILE A 10 -9.25 4.80 4.80
C ILE A 10 -8.90 4.34 3.38
N LEU A 11 -8.19 5.17 2.61
CA LEU A 11 -7.70 4.78 1.28
C LEU A 11 -6.77 3.56 1.34
N VAL A 12 -5.85 3.50 2.29
CA VAL A 12 -4.96 2.32 2.46
C VAL A 12 -5.77 1.06 2.76
N VAL A 13 -6.73 1.14 3.68
CA VAL A 13 -7.57 -0.02 4.04
C VAL A 13 -8.40 -0.49 2.84
N ILE A 14 -9.05 0.43 2.13
CA ILE A 14 -9.82 0.10 0.91
C ILE A 14 -8.88 -0.45 -0.18
N GLY A 15 -7.69 0.13 -0.30
CA GLY A 15 -6.59 -0.32 -1.15
C GLY A 15 -6.25 -1.79 -0.96
N SER A 16 -6.22 -2.27 0.29
CA SER A 16 -5.92 -3.67 0.59
C SER A 16 -6.95 -4.67 0.04
N PHE A 17 -8.19 -4.22 -0.20
CA PHE A 17 -9.25 -5.04 -0.79
C PHE A 17 -9.36 -4.89 -2.31
N LEU A 18 -8.80 -3.80 -2.86
CA LEU A 18 -8.81 -3.53 -4.29
C LEU A 18 -7.91 -4.52 -5.04
N PRO A 19 -8.20 -4.76 -6.32
CA PRO A 19 -7.35 -5.61 -7.13
C PRO A 19 -6.01 -4.92 -7.36
N LEU A 20 -4.94 -5.54 -6.88
CA LEU A 20 -3.55 -5.09 -7.02
C LEU A 20 -2.90 -5.75 -8.22
N VAL A 21 -3.22 -7.01 -8.45
CA VAL A 21 -2.56 -7.83 -9.46
C VAL A 21 -3.61 -8.59 -10.24
N HIS A 22 -3.45 -8.65 -11.55
CA HIS A 22 -4.26 -9.52 -12.39
C HIS A 22 -3.40 -10.70 -12.84
N VAL A 23 -3.75 -11.88 -12.35
CA VAL A 23 -3.11 -13.13 -12.74
C VAL A 23 -3.91 -13.72 -13.91
N PRO A 24 -3.28 -13.99 -15.07
CA PRO A 24 -3.96 -14.67 -16.16
C PRO A 24 -4.51 -16.02 -15.68
N VAL A 25 -5.70 -16.42 -16.17
CA VAL A 25 -6.47 -17.62 -15.78
C VAL A 25 -7.29 -17.49 -14.48
N ILE A 26 -6.74 -16.89 -13.41
CA ILE A 26 -7.39 -16.87 -12.08
C ILE A 26 -8.16 -15.55 -11.83
N GLY A 27 -7.74 -14.46 -12.49
CA GLY A 27 -8.40 -13.16 -12.41
C GLY A 27 -7.71 -12.17 -11.46
N ASN A 28 -8.50 -11.31 -10.82
CA ASN A 28 -7.98 -10.22 -10.00
C ASN A 28 -7.66 -10.67 -8.57
N TRP A 29 -6.46 -10.36 -8.09
CA TRP A 29 -5.98 -10.63 -6.73
C TRP A 29 -5.79 -9.32 -5.96
N ASN A 30 -6.19 -9.36 -4.69
CA ASN A 30 -5.96 -8.33 -3.70
C ASN A 30 -4.88 -8.81 -2.71
N TYR A 31 -4.57 -8.01 -1.70
CA TYR A 31 -3.54 -8.33 -0.69
C TYR A 31 -3.78 -9.69 -0.04
N TRP A 32 -5.03 -9.98 0.32
CA TRP A 32 -5.44 -11.22 0.97
C TRP A 32 -5.23 -12.46 0.12
N LYS A 33 -5.49 -12.39 -1.19
CA LYS A 33 -5.25 -13.51 -2.10
C LYS A 33 -3.79 -13.65 -2.50
N LEU A 34 -3.04 -12.56 -2.45
CA LEU A 34 -1.63 -12.55 -2.80
C LEU A 34 -0.78 -13.17 -1.70
N ASP A 35 -0.91 -12.63 -0.49
CA ASP A 35 -0.20 -13.12 0.69
C ASP A 35 -0.90 -12.60 1.96
N HIS A 36 -1.41 -13.53 2.77
CA HIS A 36 -2.13 -13.20 4.00
C HIS A 36 -1.23 -12.48 5.02
N TYR A 37 0.06 -12.80 5.10
CA TYR A 37 0.97 -12.17 6.03
C TYR A 37 1.21 -10.72 5.65
N LEU A 38 1.40 -10.43 4.36
CA LEU A 38 1.57 -9.06 3.87
C LEU A 38 0.32 -8.21 4.12
N ALA A 39 -0.88 -8.79 3.97
CA ALA A 39 -2.14 -8.11 4.29
C ALA A 39 -2.26 -7.76 5.77
N ILE A 40 -1.90 -8.71 6.65
CA ILE A 40 -1.90 -8.51 8.11
C ILE A 40 -0.89 -7.43 8.51
N VAL A 41 0.32 -7.44 7.95
CA VAL A 41 1.33 -6.41 8.24
C VAL A 41 0.82 -5.03 7.81
N CYS A 42 0.20 -4.90 6.63
CA CYS A 42 -0.42 -3.66 6.18
C CYS A 42 -1.46 -3.15 7.18
N TRP A 43 -2.34 -4.04 7.66
CA TRP A 43 -3.37 -3.72 8.66
C TRP A 43 -2.79 -3.32 10.02
N ILE A 44 -1.74 -3.99 10.49
CA ILE A 44 -1.06 -3.62 11.74
C ILE A 44 -0.44 -2.22 11.61
N LEU A 45 0.27 -1.94 10.52
CA LEU A 45 0.85 -0.61 10.28
C LEU A 45 -0.22 0.47 10.18
N ALA A 46 -1.35 0.18 9.52
CA ALA A 46 -2.50 1.08 9.50
C ALA A 46 -3.06 1.32 10.92
N ALA A 47 -3.27 0.28 11.72
CA ALA A 47 -3.74 0.41 13.09
C ALA A 47 -2.79 1.26 13.96
N CYS A 48 -1.48 1.06 13.83
CA CYS A 48 -0.49 1.90 14.51
C CYS A 48 -0.52 3.36 14.03
N ALA A 49 -0.79 3.60 12.75
CA ALA A 49 -0.95 4.96 12.23
C ALA A 49 -2.22 5.64 12.76
N VAL A 50 -3.34 4.91 12.91
CA VAL A 50 -4.55 5.42 13.59
C VAL A 50 -4.22 5.88 15.01
N PHE A 51 -3.46 5.07 15.76
CA PHE A 51 -3.02 5.43 17.10
C PHE A 51 -2.21 6.75 17.09
N GLY A 52 -1.32 6.93 16.11
CA GLY A 52 -0.61 8.20 15.91
C GLY A 52 -1.54 9.38 15.62
N ILE A 53 -2.59 9.18 14.81
CA ILE A 53 -3.58 10.22 14.48
C ILE A 53 -4.38 10.60 15.73
N VAL A 54 -4.90 9.63 16.48
CA VAL A 54 -5.73 9.86 17.68
C VAL A 54 -4.95 10.68 18.71
N ASN A 55 -3.70 10.30 18.98
CA ASN A 55 -2.79 11.01 19.90
C ASN A 55 -2.27 12.35 19.36
N GLY A 56 -2.61 12.73 18.13
CA GLY A 56 -2.16 13.99 17.51
C GLY A 56 -0.66 14.03 17.21
N ASN A 57 0.03 12.89 17.23
CA ASN A 57 1.47 12.82 17.01
C ASN A 57 1.76 12.63 15.51
N GLY A 58 1.82 13.74 14.78
CA GLY A 58 2.11 13.72 13.34
C GLY A 58 3.42 13.02 12.96
N LYS A 59 4.45 13.07 13.82
CA LYS A 59 5.72 12.37 13.56
C LYS A 59 5.51 10.84 13.46
N VAL A 60 4.67 10.29 14.34
CA VAL A 60 4.31 8.86 14.35
C VAL A 60 3.51 8.50 13.09
N VAL A 61 2.52 9.32 12.72
CA VAL A 61 1.73 9.11 11.49
C VAL A 61 2.62 9.12 10.25
N ARG A 62 3.57 10.06 10.18
CA ARG A 62 4.53 10.14 9.08
C ARG A 62 5.47 8.94 9.03
N PHE A 63 5.95 8.48 10.18
CA PHE A 63 6.80 7.28 10.26
C PHE A 63 6.07 6.04 9.75
N PHE A 64 4.84 5.80 10.22
CA PHE A 64 4.04 4.67 9.72
C PHE A 64 3.62 4.83 8.26
N GLY A 65 3.36 6.05 7.79
CA GLY A 65 3.14 6.30 6.36
C GLY A 65 4.34 5.92 5.48
N VAL A 66 5.57 6.22 5.94
CA VAL A 66 6.80 5.79 5.24
C VAL A 66 6.97 4.27 5.29
N LEU A 67 6.70 3.64 6.43
CA LEU A 67 6.71 2.17 6.54
C LEU A 67 5.71 1.50 5.60
N LEU A 68 4.51 2.08 5.44
CA LEU A 68 3.51 1.59 4.48
C LEU A 68 4.02 1.70 3.04
N ILE A 69 4.63 2.81 2.65
CA ILE A 69 5.25 2.95 1.31
C ILE A 69 6.33 1.89 1.11
N LEU A 70 7.20 1.67 2.10
CA LEU A 70 8.25 0.67 2.03
C LEU A 70 7.65 -0.74 1.88
N LEU A 71 6.60 -1.06 2.65
CA LEU A 71 5.86 -2.31 2.52
C LEU A 71 5.28 -2.47 1.11
N PHE A 72 4.66 -1.43 0.55
CA PHE A 72 4.06 -1.49 -0.79
C PHE A 72 5.10 -1.76 -1.88
N VAL A 73 6.25 -1.07 -1.81
CA VAL A 73 7.38 -1.32 -2.72
C VAL A 73 7.91 -2.74 -2.55
N PHE A 74 8.04 -3.22 -1.30
CA PHE A 74 8.45 -4.59 -1.02
C PHE A 74 7.48 -5.61 -1.62
N THR A 75 6.16 -5.41 -1.46
CA THR A 75 5.15 -6.28 -2.08
C THR A 75 5.24 -6.27 -3.60
N LEU A 76 5.51 -5.14 -4.26
CA LEU A 76 5.68 -5.11 -5.72
C LEU A 76 6.82 -6.03 -6.17
N VAL A 77 7.93 -6.06 -5.42
CA VAL A 77 9.06 -6.96 -5.69
C VAL A 77 8.67 -8.41 -5.41
N ALA A 78 8.02 -8.68 -4.26
CA ALA A 78 7.55 -10.01 -3.89
C ALA A 78 6.59 -10.59 -4.94
N VAL A 79 5.65 -9.79 -5.45
CA VAL A 79 4.73 -10.16 -6.54
C VAL A 79 5.49 -10.59 -7.79
N LYS A 80 6.54 -9.85 -8.18
CA LYS A 80 7.35 -10.21 -9.35
C LYS A 80 8.12 -11.50 -9.15
N MET A 81 8.60 -11.77 -7.94
CA MET A 81 9.30 -13.02 -7.64
C MET A 81 8.33 -14.20 -7.60
N GLN A 82 7.21 -14.04 -6.90
CA GLN A 82 6.17 -15.06 -6.76
C GLN A 82 5.52 -15.42 -8.09
N SER A 83 5.37 -14.47 -9.03
CA SER A 83 4.84 -14.77 -10.36
C SER A 83 5.77 -15.68 -11.17
N LEU A 84 7.10 -15.56 -11.02
CA LEU A 84 8.07 -16.44 -11.67
C LEU A 84 7.99 -17.88 -11.12
N ASP A 85 7.84 -18.00 -9.79
CA ASP A 85 7.72 -19.29 -9.12
C ASP A 85 6.36 -19.95 -9.39
N TYR A 86 5.28 -19.16 -9.47
CA TYR A 86 3.94 -19.67 -9.77
C TYR A 86 3.87 -20.33 -11.15
N PHE A 87 4.62 -19.85 -12.13
CA PHE A 87 4.67 -20.46 -13.47
C PHE A 87 5.76 -21.53 -13.62
N SER A 88 6.46 -21.92 -12.54
CA SER A 88 7.50 -22.97 -12.58
C SER A 88 7.00 -24.32 -13.09
N PHE A 89 5.69 -24.59 -13.04
CA PHE A 89 5.06 -25.77 -13.64
C PHE A 89 5.18 -25.83 -15.16
N LEU A 90 5.48 -24.71 -15.83
CA LEU A 90 5.69 -24.67 -17.27
C LEU A 90 7.16 -25.04 -17.60
N PRO A 91 7.38 -26.10 -18.40
CA PRO A 91 8.73 -26.62 -18.67
C PRO A 91 9.61 -25.62 -19.45
N PHE A 92 9.01 -24.70 -20.21
CA PHE A 92 9.72 -23.73 -21.05
C PHE A 92 9.89 -22.37 -20.35
N LYS A 93 11.13 -21.90 -20.25
CA LYS A 93 11.49 -20.61 -19.61
C LYS A 93 10.86 -19.39 -20.30
N SER A 94 10.76 -19.41 -21.63
CA SER A 94 10.14 -18.35 -22.42
C SER A 94 8.65 -18.17 -22.13
N TRP A 95 7.94 -19.25 -21.80
CA TRP A 95 6.52 -19.18 -21.43
C TRP A 95 6.36 -18.64 -20.01
N ARG A 96 7.23 -19.04 -19.08
CA ARG A 96 7.28 -18.47 -17.73
C ARG A 96 7.49 -16.96 -17.75
N GLU A 97 8.42 -16.49 -18.56
CA GLU A 97 8.71 -15.07 -18.73
C GLU A 97 7.55 -14.32 -19.42
N ALA A 98 6.90 -14.92 -20.42
CA ALA A 98 5.72 -14.34 -21.06
C ALA A 98 4.53 -14.23 -20.09
N PHE A 99 4.22 -15.26 -19.32
CA PHE A 99 3.10 -15.26 -18.36
C PHE A 99 3.39 -14.40 -17.12
N ALA A 100 4.63 -14.40 -16.62
CA ALA A 100 5.06 -13.48 -15.57
C ALA A 100 5.03 -12.02 -16.04
N GLY A 101 5.31 -11.75 -17.32
CA GLY A 101 5.14 -10.44 -17.94
C GLY A 101 3.67 -10.02 -18.16
N VAL A 102 2.75 -10.99 -18.25
CA VAL A 102 1.29 -10.76 -18.37
C VAL A 102 0.63 -10.47 -17.03
N VAL A 103 1.32 -10.65 -15.90
CA VAL A 103 0.84 -10.23 -14.58
C VAL A 103 0.75 -8.70 -14.54
N LYS A 104 -0.44 -8.18 -14.86
CA LYS A 104 -0.67 -6.73 -14.95
C LYS A 104 -0.93 -6.17 -13.55
N LEU A 105 -0.14 -5.17 -13.17
CA LEU A 105 -0.46 -4.31 -12.03
C LEU A 105 -1.78 -3.59 -12.31
N LYS A 106 -2.66 -3.57 -11.30
CA LYS A 106 -3.98 -2.94 -11.37
C LYS A 106 -3.99 -1.64 -10.57
N TRP A 107 -5.07 -0.89 -10.69
CA TRP A 107 -5.24 0.44 -10.12
C TRP A 107 -5.22 0.49 -8.58
N GLY A 108 -5.34 -0.66 -7.89
CA GLY A 108 -5.30 -0.74 -6.42
C GLY A 108 -4.03 -0.15 -5.82
N TRP A 109 -2.88 -0.30 -6.51
CA TRP A 109 -1.61 0.30 -6.09
C TRP A 109 -1.70 1.82 -5.98
N ILE A 110 -2.37 2.47 -6.93
CA ILE A 110 -2.51 3.94 -6.93
C ILE A 110 -3.26 4.37 -5.67
N VAL A 111 -4.30 3.64 -5.27
CA VAL A 111 -5.11 3.95 -4.09
C VAL A 111 -4.31 3.80 -2.81
N GLU A 112 -3.52 2.73 -2.67
CA GLU A 112 -2.67 2.51 -1.50
C GLU A 112 -1.54 3.53 -1.38
N PHE A 113 -0.79 3.74 -2.47
CA PHE A 113 0.28 4.74 -2.48
C PHE A 113 -0.27 6.13 -2.21
N LEU A 114 -1.42 6.50 -2.81
CA LEU A 114 -2.06 7.79 -2.56
C LEU A 114 -2.47 7.93 -1.09
N GLY A 115 -3.04 6.89 -0.49
CA GLY A 115 -3.39 6.87 0.92
C GLY A 115 -2.18 7.11 1.84
N ALA A 116 -1.09 6.39 1.61
CA ALA A 116 0.15 6.56 2.38
C ALA A 116 0.80 7.94 2.15
N PHE A 117 0.78 8.45 0.92
CA PHE A 117 1.27 9.81 0.62
C PHE A 117 0.45 10.87 1.36
N LEU A 118 -0.88 10.75 1.36
CA LEU A 118 -1.75 11.66 2.10
C LEU A 118 -1.42 11.66 3.60
N MET A 119 -1.14 10.49 4.20
CA MET A 119 -0.75 10.39 5.60
C MET A 119 0.57 11.12 5.91
N ILE A 120 1.57 11.01 5.01
CA ILE A 120 2.88 11.67 5.14
C ILE A 120 2.75 13.19 4.99
N PHE A 121 2.11 13.66 3.91
CA PHE A 121 2.05 15.09 3.60
C PHE A 121 1.06 15.85 4.49
N ALA A 122 -0.07 15.25 4.87
CA ALA A 122 -1.05 15.89 5.75
C ALA A 122 -0.55 16.09 7.19
N SER A 123 0.51 15.37 7.57
CA SER A 123 1.22 15.56 8.85
C SER A 123 2.11 16.81 8.88
N GLY A 124 2.62 17.27 7.74
CA GLY A 124 3.49 18.43 7.65
C GLY A 124 2.75 19.77 7.71
N SER A 125 1.44 19.76 7.44
CA SER A 125 0.58 20.94 7.53
C SER A 125 0.24 21.26 8.99
N LYS A 126 1.23 21.72 9.77
CA LYS A 126 0.93 22.64 10.85
C LYS A 126 0.53 23.95 10.18
N LYS A 127 -0.71 24.38 10.40
CA LYS A 127 -1.13 25.76 10.09
C LYS A 127 -0.09 26.69 10.71
N VAL A 128 0.67 27.39 9.87
CA VAL A 128 1.30 28.65 10.27
C VAL A 128 0.14 29.60 10.52
N ASN A 129 -0.36 29.61 11.76
CA ASN A 129 -1.36 30.57 12.19
C ASN A 129 -0.64 31.91 12.44
N LYS A 130 -0.43 32.69 11.37
CA LYS A 130 -0.04 34.11 11.47
C LYS A 130 -1.26 34.93 11.94
N ARG A 131 -1.67 34.79 13.20
CA ARG A 131 -2.62 35.69 13.89
C ARG A 131 -2.07 36.22 15.21
N THR A 132 -0.76 36.48 15.28
CA THR A 132 -0.16 37.22 16.39
C THR A 132 1.08 37.97 15.91
N GLN A 133 0.82 38.99 15.09
CA GLN A 133 1.70 40.14 14.89
C GLN A 133 0.74 41.33 14.93
N ILE A 134 0.30 41.68 16.15
CA ILE A 134 -0.24 43.00 16.47
C ILE A 134 0.79 43.59 17.42
#